data_AF-A0A9D7FA33-F1
#
_entry.id   AF-A0A9D7FA33-F1
#
_cell.length_a   1.000
_cell.length_b   1.000
_cell.length_c   1.000
_cell.angle_alpha   90.00
_cell.angle_beta   90.00
_cell.angle_gamma   90.00
#
_symmetry.space_group_name_H-M   'P 1'
#
loop_
_entity.id
_entity.type
_entity.pdbx_description
1 polymer ?
#
loop_
_entity_poly.entity_id
_entity_poly.type
_entity_poly.pdbx_seq_one_letter_code
_entity_poly.pdbx_strand_id
1 'polypeptide(L)'
;MSQTALASALPQMTQVIEPTPPLEVLIIDDQSTARDILAAIVLTIDPRTRVHKFGHPAKALMWAASNEVDFVLTDLRMPAMDGVEVIRRLRALPHCEDIPMVVVTILDDKKIRYSALEAGATDFLNKPLDKHECLVRCRNLMTIRRQQKLLRSHAIDLQSQVENATAELKGRELQTLIMLARAGEYRDTETGNHVIRVSRLCGLIARYLGVDQPEVIETSALLHDIGKIGISDSLLLKPGRLTVSEMEIMREHTLIGHAILSEGKTHYTEKGAEIAISHHERFDGSGYPYGLVGQAIPISGRITAVADTFDALVSTRPYKHAWTRARALGFIAEQSALLFDPDCARALLDCEKDVHIILNTNQ
;
A
#
# COMPACT_ATOMS: atom_id res chain seq x y z
N MET A 1 32.17 36.85 -15.90
CA MET A 1 31.15 37.42 -14.98
C MET A 1 29.80 36.87 -15.42
N SER A 2 29.01 36.11 -14.67
CA SER A 2 29.09 35.61 -13.30
C SER A 2 28.21 34.35 -13.25
N GLN A 3 28.73 33.24 -12.72
CA GLN A 3 27.94 32.09 -12.28
C GLN A 3 27.28 32.46 -10.96
N THR A 4 26.02 32.89 -10.96
CA THR A 4 25.24 33.02 -9.72
C THR A 4 23.75 33.13 -10.04
N ALA A 5 23.06 31.99 -10.10
CA ALA A 5 21.62 31.86 -9.82
C ALA A 5 21.16 30.41 -10.06
N LEU A 6 21.54 29.48 -9.18
CA LEU A 6 20.91 28.15 -9.08
C LEU A 6 21.31 27.53 -7.73
N ALA A 7 20.81 28.12 -6.66
CA ALA A 7 20.87 27.56 -5.31
C ALA A 7 19.64 28.08 -4.54
N SER A 8 18.47 27.52 -4.84
CA SER A 8 17.24 27.85 -4.12
C SER A 8 16.21 26.76 -4.35
N ALA A 9 15.93 26.02 -3.26
CA ALA A 9 14.81 25.10 -3.02
C ALA A 9 15.24 23.67 -2.66
N LEU A 10 16.11 23.53 -1.64
CA LEU A 10 16.00 22.38 -0.74
C LEU A 10 15.03 22.78 0.38
N PRO A 11 13.94 22.04 0.62
CA PRO A 11 13.11 22.30 1.78
C PRO A 11 13.98 22.09 3.03
N GLN A 12 14.17 23.15 3.81
CA GLN A 12 14.69 23.04 5.17
C GLN A 12 13.69 22.19 5.96
N MET A 13 13.97 20.89 6.06
CA MET A 13 13.36 20.01 7.05
C MET A 13 13.80 20.50 8.42
N THR A 14 13.14 21.54 8.90
CA THR A 14 13.14 21.88 10.31
C THR A 14 12.39 20.72 10.96
N GLN A 15 13.14 19.71 11.43
CA GLN A 15 12.58 18.72 12.33
C GLN A 15 12.03 19.50 13.51
N VAL A 16 10.72 19.73 13.51
CA VAL A 16 9.99 20.04 14.72
C VAL A 16 10.14 18.78 15.54
N ILE A 17 11.16 18.76 16.42
CA ILE A 17 11.28 17.72 17.43
C ILE A 17 10.06 17.92 18.30
N GLU A 18 9.00 17.16 18.04
CA GLU A 18 7.86 17.15 18.92
C GLU A 18 8.36 16.83 20.33
N PRO A 19 7.90 17.57 21.35
CA PRO A 19 8.39 17.37 22.71
C PRO A 19 8.13 15.92 23.10
N THR A 20 9.20 15.20 23.42
CA THR A 20 9.11 13.77 23.71
C THR A 20 8.09 13.56 24.84
N PRO A 21 7.11 12.66 24.66
CA PRO A 21 6.03 12.50 25.62
C PRO A 21 6.58 12.16 27.01
N PRO A 22 5.91 12.63 28.08
CA PRO A 22 6.29 12.29 29.44
C PRO A 22 6.16 10.77 29.64
N LEU A 23 7.09 10.20 30.42
CA LEU A 23 7.06 8.77 30.73
C LEU A 23 6.06 8.50 31.84
N GLU A 24 5.41 7.34 31.76
CA GLU A 24 4.56 6.79 32.83
C GLU A 24 5.38 5.88 33.73
N VAL A 25 5.68 6.31 34.96
CA VAL A 25 6.52 5.56 35.90
C VAL A 25 5.66 4.98 37.01
N LEU A 26 5.74 3.67 37.19
CA LEU A 26 5.02 2.93 38.22
C LEU A 26 5.96 2.62 39.39
N ILE A 27 5.60 3.06 40.60
CA ILE A 27 6.37 2.78 41.84
C ILE A 27 5.51 1.96 42.79
N ILE A 28 6.00 0.78 43.15
CA ILE A 28 5.30 -0.21 43.98
C ILE A 28 6.19 -0.55 45.17
N ASP A 29 5.83 -0.12 46.37
CA ASP A 29 6.53 -0.46 47.62
C ASP A 29 5.49 -0.31 48.73
N ASP A 30 5.41 -1.19 49.72
CA ASP A 30 4.42 -1.09 50.80
C ASP A 30 4.71 0.08 51.76
N GLN A 31 5.97 0.51 51.86
CA GLN A 31 6.42 1.63 52.67
C GLN A 31 6.23 2.97 51.95
N SER A 32 5.44 3.87 52.55
CA SER A 32 5.19 5.21 51.99
C SER A 32 6.47 6.03 51.81
N THR A 33 7.36 6.02 52.80
CA THR A 33 8.62 6.76 52.76
C THR A 33 9.51 6.34 51.60
N ALA A 34 9.59 5.04 51.31
CA ALA A 34 10.38 4.52 50.18
C ALA A 34 9.77 4.97 48.83
N ARG A 35 8.44 4.90 48.68
CA ARG A 35 7.75 5.40 47.48
C ARG A 35 8.01 6.89 47.22
N ASP A 36 8.00 7.71 48.27
CA ASP A 36 8.21 9.15 48.14
C ASP A 36 9.66 9.50 47.78
N ILE A 37 10.64 8.78 48.33
CA ILE A 37 12.07 8.94 47.96
C ILE A 37 12.29 8.56 46.49
N LEU A 38 11.78 7.40 46.06
CA LEU A 38 11.91 6.95 44.68
C LEU A 38 11.22 7.91 43.70
N ALA A 39 10.03 8.40 44.05
CA ALA A 39 9.32 9.39 43.25
C ALA A 39 10.12 10.70 43.11
N ALA A 40 10.71 11.20 44.20
CA ALA A 40 11.55 12.39 44.16
C ALA A 40 12.78 12.21 43.26
N ILE A 41 13.41 11.03 43.28
CA ILE A 41 14.55 10.71 42.40
C ILE A 41 14.10 10.70 40.93
N VAL A 42 12.99 10.03 40.60
CA VAL A 42 12.44 9.97 39.24
C VAL A 42 12.10 11.37 38.70
N LEU A 43 11.44 12.19 39.52
CA LEU A 43 11.08 13.57 39.15
C LEU A 43 12.29 14.49 39.02
N THR A 44 13.40 14.20 39.70
CA THR A 44 14.68 14.91 39.52
C THR A 44 15.28 14.64 38.13
N ILE A 45 15.02 13.46 37.55
CA ILE A 45 15.53 13.09 36.22
C ILE A 45 14.78 13.82 35.11
N ASP A 46 13.43 13.80 35.16
CA ASP A 46 12.58 14.58 34.26
C ASP A 46 11.31 15.00 35.00
N PRO A 47 11.14 16.29 35.33
CA PRO A 47 9.98 16.82 36.05
C PRO A 47 8.63 16.61 35.35
N ARG A 48 8.62 16.33 34.04
CA ARG A 48 7.39 16.09 33.28
C ARG A 48 6.87 14.66 33.45
N THR A 49 7.70 13.76 33.98
CA THR A 49 7.37 12.35 34.20
C THR A 49 6.14 12.22 35.10
N ARG A 50 5.20 11.36 34.71
CA ARG A 50 4.04 11.05 35.54
C ARG A 50 4.36 9.84 36.41
N VAL A 51 4.32 10.03 37.72
CA VAL A 51 4.68 8.99 38.70
C VAL A 51 3.42 8.47 39.39
N HIS A 52 3.17 7.17 39.27
CA HIS A 52 2.04 6.47 39.87
C HIS A 52 2.52 5.61 41.03
N LYS A 53 2.08 5.93 42.25
CA LYS A 53 2.54 5.30 43.49
C LYS A 53 1.50 4.34 44.03
N PHE A 54 1.87 3.09 44.28
CA PHE A 54 0.98 2.08 44.86
C PHE A 54 1.63 1.41 46.07
N GLY A 55 0.91 1.42 47.19
CA GLY A 55 1.31 0.67 48.40
C GLY A 55 0.88 -0.80 48.38
N HIS A 56 0.12 -1.22 47.37
CA HIS A 56 -0.36 -2.59 47.26
C HIS A 56 -0.23 -3.09 45.81
N PRO A 57 0.53 -4.17 45.56
CA PRO A 57 0.85 -4.65 44.21
C PRO A 57 -0.38 -5.01 43.37
N ALA A 58 -1.44 -5.56 43.98
CA ALA A 58 -2.68 -5.89 43.25
C ALA A 58 -3.33 -4.66 42.60
N LYS A 59 -3.31 -3.50 43.28
CA LYS A 59 -3.85 -2.24 42.74
C LYS A 59 -2.99 -1.71 41.60
N ALA A 60 -1.66 -1.85 41.71
CA ALA A 60 -0.73 -1.44 40.67
C ALA A 60 -0.95 -2.25 39.38
N LEU A 61 -1.11 -3.57 39.49
CA LEU A 61 -1.38 -4.45 38.35
C LEU A 61 -2.72 -4.17 37.69
N MET A 62 -3.78 -3.93 38.48
CA MET A 62 -5.08 -3.53 37.94
C MET A 62 -4.99 -2.23 37.15
N TRP A 63 -4.25 -1.24 37.67
CA TRP A 63 -4.04 0.02 36.98
C TRP A 63 -3.22 -0.18 35.69
N ALA A 64 -2.12 -0.94 35.77
CA ALA A 64 -1.26 -1.23 34.62
C ALA A 64 -1.98 -2.00 33.51
N ALA A 65 -3.04 -2.77 33.80
CA ALA A 65 -3.83 -3.46 32.79
C ALA A 65 -4.56 -2.52 31.82
N SER A 66 -4.85 -1.28 32.24
CA SER A 66 -5.62 -0.30 31.45
C SER A 66 -4.84 0.98 31.11
N ASN A 67 -3.57 1.07 31.51
CA ASN A 67 -2.75 2.28 31.34
C ASN A 67 -1.37 1.93 30.77
N GLU A 68 -0.77 2.86 30.03
CA GLU A 68 0.62 2.71 29.60
C GLU A 68 1.57 2.75 30.80
N VAL A 69 2.61 1.94 30.72
CA VAL A 69 3.71 1.94 31.68
C VAL A 69 5.01 1.99 30.89
N ASP A 70 5.91 2.87 31.29
CA ASP A 70 7.20 3.06 30.62
C ASP A 70 8.38 2.63 31.49
N PHE A 71 8.24 2.67 32.81
CA PHE A 71 9.29 2.25 33.73
C PHE A 71 8.66 1.83 35.05
N VAL A 72 9.21 0.78 35.66
CA VAL A 72 8.70 0.25 36.93
C VAL A 72 9.81 0.22 37.96
N LEU A 73 9.51 0.69 39.17
CA LEU A 73 10.29 0.49 40.37
C LEU A 73 9.43 -0.32 41.34
N THR A 74 9.86 -1.53 41.69
CA THR A 74 9.12 -2.37 42.65
C THR A 74 10.01 -2.80 43.79
N ASP A 75 9.52 -2.74 45.01
CA ASP A 75 10.12 -3.45 46.12
C ASP A 75 10.01 -4.97 45.88
N LEU A 76 10.99 -5.71 46.37
CA LEU A 76 11.01 -7.15 46.25
C LEU A 76 10.15 -7.84 47.31
N ARG A 77 10.08 -7.32 48.54
CA ARG A 77 9.44 -7.96 49.69
C ARG A 77 8.24 -7.17 50.17
N MET A 78 7.11 -7.40 49.53
CA MET A 78 5.83 -6.80 49.89
C MET A 78 4.84 -7.84 50.46
N PRO A 79 3.91 -7.43 51.33
CA PRO A 79 2.84 -8.30 51.79
C PRO A 79 1.95 -8.80 50.64
N ALA A 80 1.48 -10.04 50.75
CA ALA A 80 0.61 -10.76 49.81
C ALA A 80 1.21 -11.14 48.45
N MET A 81 2.02 -10.28 47.82
CA MET A 81 2.65 -10.53 46.52
C MET A 81 4.02 -9.88 46.47
N ASP A 82 5.04 -10.66 46.11
CA ASP A 82 6.41 -10.18 46.00
C ASP A 82 6.69 -9.47 44.67
N GLY A 83 7.84 -8.79 44.57
CA GLY A 83 8.23 -8.07 43.36
C GLY A 83 8.46 -8.99 42.15
N VAL A 84 8.81 -10.26 42.37
CA VAL A 84 9.01 -11.23 41.28
C VAL A 84 7.68 -11.55 40.60
N GLU A 85 6.64 -11.81 41.38
CA GLU A 85 5.29 -12.06 40.85
C GLU A 85 4.70 -10.81 40.18
N VAL A 86 4.97 -9.61 40.70
CA VAL A 86 4.61 -8.36 40.04
C VAL A 86 5.24 -8.25 38.65
N ILE A 87 6.56 -8.50 38.53
CA ILE A 87 7.27 -8.47 37.25
C ILE A 87 6.65 -9.49 36.29
N ARG A 88 6.46 -10.73 36.73
CA ARG A 88 5.88 -11.81 35.91
C ARG A 88 4.51 -11.41 35.34
N ARG A 89 3.65 -10.82 36.17
CA ARG A 89 2.31 -10.38 35.76
C ARG A 89 2.34 -9.17 34.84
N LEU A 90 3.24 -8.21 35.07
CA LEU A 90 3.41 -7.08 34.17
C LEU A 90 3.94 -7.54 32.81
N ARG A 91 4.92 -8.45 32.76
CA ARG A 91 5.45 -9.00 31.50
C ARG A 91 4.40 -9.75 30.67
N ALA A 92 3.36 -10.29 31.31
CA ALA A 92 2.25 -10.93 30.63
C ALA A 92 1.25 -9.94 29.98
N LEU A 93 1.41 -8.63 30.20
CA LEU A 93 0.59 -7.59 29.55
C LEU A 93 1.21 -7.17 28.20
N PRO A 94 0.43 -7.09 27.10
CA PRO A 94 0.96 -6.80 25.75
C PRO A 94 1.76 -5.49 25.60
N HIS A 95 1.49 -4.49 26.45
CA HIS A 95 2.16 -3.18 26.42
C HIS A 95 3.32 -3.06 27.41
N CYS A 96 3.62 -4.12 28.17
CA CYS A 96 4.66 -4.15 29.21
C CYS A 96 5.77 -5.18 28.93
N GLU A 97 5.83 -5.76 27.73
CA GLU A 97 6.81 -6.79 27.36
C GLU A 97 8.25 -6.30 27.55
N ASP A 98 8.58 -5.12 27.01
CA ASP A 98 9.96 -4.59 26.95
C ASP A 98 10.23 -3.41 27.90
N ILE A 99 9.31 -3.10 28.81
CA ILE A 99 9.47 -1.92 29.67
C ILE A 99 10.58 -2.17 30.70
N PRO A 100 11.47 -1.21 30.98
CA PRO A 100 12.48 -1.38 32.01
C PRO A 100 11.85 -1.50 33.40
N MET A 101 12.20 -2.57 34.13
CA MET A 101 11.71 -2.83 35.48
C MET A 101 12.90 -2.97 36.45
N VAL A 102 12.90 -2.18 37.51
CA VAL A 102 13.96 -2.16 38.52
C VAL A 102 13.42 -2.63 39.86
N VAL A 103 14.10 -3.58 40.45
CA VAL A 103 13.72 -4.16 41.75
C VAL A 103 14.54 -3.54 42.87
N VAL A 104 13.89 -3.06 43.93
CA VAL A 104 14.57 -2.59 45.15
C VAL A 104 14.56 -3.71 46.18
N THR A 105 15.74 -4.11 46.68
CA THR A 105 15.90 -5.29 47.55
C THR A 105 16.97 -5.11 48.64
N ILE A 106 16.98 -5.95 49.66
CA ILE A 106 18.02 -6.02 50.70
C ILE A 106 19.07 -7.06 50.28
N LEU A 107 20.34 -6.81 50.60
CA LEU A 107 21.55 -7.44 50.03
C LEU A 107 21.67 -8.99 50.15
N ASP A 108 20.97 -9.63 51.09
CA ASP A 108 21.40 -10.95 51.61
C ASP A 108 20.83 -12.18 50.88
N ASP A 109 20.00 -12.04 49.84
CA ASP A 109 19.45 -13.19 49.13
C ASP A 109 19.76 -13.21 47.61
N LYS A 110 20.90 -13.84 47.29
CA LYS A 110 21.32 -14.08 45.90
C LYS A 110 20.27 -14.85 45.09
N LYS A 111 19.55 -15.80 45.71
CA LYS A 111 18.57 -16.63 44.98
C LYS A 111 17.41 -15.79 44.49
N ILE A 112 16.89 -14.89 45.32
CA ILE A 112 15.75 -14.05 44.93
C ILE A 112 16.15 -13.03 43.86
N ARG A 113 17.40 -12.52 43.88
CA ARG A 113 17.91 -11.66 42.80
C ARG A 113 17.96 -12.37 41.45
N TYR A 114 18.40 -13.63 41.41
CA TYR A 114 18.36 -14.42 40.18
C TYR A 114 16.91 -14.63 39.71
N SER A 115 16.01 -14.98 40.63
CA SER A 115 14.59 -15.14 40.29
C SER A 115 13.93 -13.86 39.75
N ALA A 116 14.32 -12.68 40.24
CA ALA A 116 13.83 -11.41 39.71
C ALA A 116 14.33 -11.15 38.27
N LEU A 117 15.61 -11.41 37.99
CA LEU A 117 16.18 -11.28 36.64
C LEU A 117 15.57 -12.30 35.67
N GLU A 118 15.42 -13.55 36.09
CA GLU A 118 14.77 -14.62 35.33
C GLU A 118 13.29 -14.33 35.05
N ALA A 119 12.60 -13.63 35.95
CA ALA A 119 11.23 -13.16 35.73
C ALA A 119 11.15 -11.99 34.74
N GLY A 120 12.28 -11.37 34.38
CA GLY A 120 12.36 -10.28 33.41
C GLY A 120 12.65 -8.90 34.03
N ALA A 121 13.17 -8.82 35.25
CA ALA A 121 13.71 -7.55 35.78
C ALA A 121 14.89 -7.08 34.91
N THR A 122 14.93 -5.78 34.62
CA THR A 122 16.03 -5.17 33.86
C THR A 122 17.21 -4.85 34.76
N ASP A 123 16.95 -4.46 36.01
CA ASP A 123 17.99 -4.13 36.98
C ASP A 123 17.49 -4.26 38.43
N PHE A 124 18.38 -4.07 39.41
CA PHE A 124 18.04 -4.02 40.83
C PHE A 124 18.85 -2.95 41.59
N LEU A 125 18.31 -2.50 42.72
CA LEU A 125 18.88 -1.52 43.65
C LEU A 125 18.91 -2.11 45.06
N ASN A 126 19.99 -1.84 45.80
CA ASN A 126 20.15 -2.34 47.17
C ASN A 126 19.57 -1.35 48.20
N LYS A 127 18.99 -1.87 49.28
CA LYS A 127 18.64 -1.14 50.51
C LYS A 127 19.82 -1.25 51.51
N PRO A 128 20.22 -0.16 52.19
CA PRO A 128 19.68 1.21 52.08
C PRO A 128 19.99 1.84 50.72
N LEU A 129 19.02 2.59 50.19
CA LEU A 129 19.09 3.15 48.83
C LEU A 129 20.18 4.22 48.73
N ASP A 130 21.21 3.97 47.92
CA ASP A 130 22.12 5.02 47.48
C ASP A 130 21.40 5.90 46.45
N LYS A 131 21.19 7.17 46.80
CA LYS A 131 20.47 8.14 45.95
C LYS A 131 21.18 8.39 44.63
N HIS A 132 22.51 8.43 44.62
CA HIS A 132 23.29 8.67 43.42
C HIS A 132 23.23 7.46 42.49
N GLU A 133 23.39 6.25 43.04
CA GLU A 133 23.27 5.01 42.27
C GLU A 133 21.87 4.86 41.64
N CYS A 134 20.81 5.05 42.45
CA CYS A 134 19.43 5.00 41.99
C CYS A 134 19.16 6.00 40.87
N LEU A 135 19.62 7.25 41.04
CA LEU A 135 19.41 8.31 40.07
C LEU A 135 20.11 8.01 38.73
N VAL A 136 21.35 7.53 38.75
CA VAL A 136 22.09 7.19 37.52
C VAL A 136 21.43 6.01 36.78
N ARG A 137 21.07 4.94 37.50
CA ARG A 137 20.44 3.75 36.90
C ARG A 137 19.06 4.07 36.33
N CYS A 138 18.20 4.75 37.10
CA CYS A 138 16.89 5.19 36.61
C CYS A 138 17.03 6.10 35.38
N ARG A 139 17.98 7.05 35.39
CA ARG A 139 18.20 7.95 34.25
C ARG A 139 18.56 7.18 32.97
N ASN A 140 19.47 6.20 33.06
CA ASN A 140 19.91 5.43 31.90
C ASN A 140 18.75 4.61 31.32
N LEU A 141 18.00 3.91 32.18
CA LEU A 141 16.87 3.07 31.74
C LEU A 141 15.71 3.91 31.18
N MET A 142 15.38 5.04 31.82
CA MET A 142 14.36 5.96 31.31
C MET A 142 14.78 6.59 29.97
N THR A 143 16.08 6.90 29.79
CA THR A 143 16.62 7.37 28.50
C THR A 143 16.45 6.32 27.41
N ILE A 144 16.82 5.06 27.68
CA ILE A 144 16.67 3.95 26.73
C ILE A 144 15.19 3.77 26.35
N ARG A 145 14.28 3.75 27.33
CA ARG A 145 12.84 3.64 27.06
C ARG A 145 12.33 4.77 26.18
N ARG A 146 12.77 6.00 26.46
CA ARG A 146 12.40 7.18 25.68
C ARG A 146 12.83 7.05 24.23
N GLN A 147 14.06 6.59 23.99
CA GLN A 147 14.57 6.35 22.64
C GLN A 147 13.78 5.26 21.92
N GLN A 148 13.41 4.17 22.61
CA GLN A 148 12.57 3.12 22.04
C GLN A 148 11.18 3.62 21.62
N LYS A 149 10.51 4.43 22.46
CA LYS A 149 9.22 5.04 22.09
C LYS A 149 9.36 5.95 20.87
N LEU A 150 10.40 6.78 20.84
CA LEU A 150 10.65 7.70 19.72
C LEU A 150 10.88 6.94 18.42
N LEU A 151 11.72 5.90 18.43
CA LEU A 151 11.97 5.05 17.27
C LEU A 151 10.69 4.35 16.78
N ARG A 152 9.87 3.84 17.71
CA ARG A 152 8.59 3.20 17.35
C ARG A 152 7.63 4.19 16.71
N SER A 153 7.52 5.40 17.26
CA SER A 153 6.69 6.46 16.68
C SER A 153 7.18 6.82 15.27
N HIS A 154 8.47 7.10 15.11
CA HIS A 154 9.06 7.43 13.81
C HIS A 154 8.87 6.29 12.79
N ALA A 155 8.95 5.03 13.20
CA ALA A 155 8.72 3.91 12.30
C ALA A 155 7.26 3.88 11.79
N ILE A 156 6.28 4.15 12.65
CA ILE A 156 4.87 4.24 12.28
C ILE A 156 4.64 5.43 11.33
N ASP A 157 5.21 6.60 11.65
CA ASP A 157 5.07 7.81 10.83
C ASP A 157 5.72 7.64 9.45
N LEU A 158 6.92 7.08 9.41
CA LEU A 158 7.64 6.82 8.17
C LEU A 158 6.90 5.81 7.30
N GLN A 159 6.34 4.75 7.90
CA GLN A 159 5.53 3.77 7.18
C GLN A 159 4.32 4.43 6.53
N SER A 160 3.59 5.26 7.27
CA SER A 160 2.46 6.04 6.75
C SER A 160 2.88 7.00 5.62
N GLN A 161 4.04 7.66 5.75
CA GLN A 161 4.57 8.53 4.69
C GLN A 161 4.90 7.75 3.41
N VAL A 162 5.52 6.57 3.54
CA VAL A 162 5.84 5.71 2.38
C VAL A 162 4.57 5.23 1.70
N GLU A 163 3.56 4.81 2.45
CA GLU A 163 2.26 4.39 1.90
C GLU A 163 1.57 5.52 1.14
N ASN A 164 1.49 6.71 1.74
CA ASN A 164 0.90 7.89 1.12
C ASN A 164 1.64 8.33 -0.14
N ALA A 165 2.97 8.39 -0.09
CA ALA A 165 3.80 8.76 -1.24
C ALA A 165 3.66 7.73 -2.38
N THR A 166 3.59 6.43 -2.05
CA THR A 166 3.39 5.36 -3.03
C THR A 166 2.02 5.45 -3.68
N ALA A 167 0.96 5.70 -2.90
CA ALA A 167 -0.39 5.90 -3.42
C ALA A 167 -0.48 7.13 -4.33
N GLU A 168 0.18 8.23 -3.95
CA GLU A 168 0.23 9.45 -4.76
C GLU A 168 0.98 9.22 -6.08
N LEU A 169 2.12 8.53 -6.06
CA LEU A 169 2.88 8.20 -7.28
C LEU A 169 2.04 7.34 -8.23
N LYS A 170 1.38 6.29 -7.73
CA LYS A 170 0.47 5.46 -8.54
C LYS A 170 -0.68 6.27 -9.11
N GLY A 171 -1.28 7.16 -8.32
CA GLY A 171 -2.36 8.04 -8.76
C GLY A 171 -1.92 8.99 -9.89
N ARG A 172 -0.73 9.60 -9.75
CA ARG A 172 -0.14 10.48 -10.78
C ARG A 172 0.17 9.71 -12.06
N GLU A 173 0.76 8.52 -11.96
CA GLU A 173 1.06 7.68 -13.12
C GLU A 173 -0.22 7.31 -13.88
N LEU A 174 -1.27 6.84 -13.17
CA LEU A 174 -2.56 6.53 -13.78
C LEU A 174 -3.20 7.76 -14.46
N GLN A 175 -3.15 8.93 -13.81
CA GLN A 175 -3.64 10.17 -14.42
C GLN A 175 -2.90 10.52 -15.72
N THR A 176 -1.58 10.39 -15.74
CA THR A 176 -0.77 10.60 -16.94
C THR A 176 -1.16 9.62 -18.05
N LEU A 177 -1.33 8.33 -17.74
CA LEU A 177 -1.75 7.33 -18.72
C LEU A 177 -3.13 7.62 -19.30
N ILE A 178 -4.10 8.01 -18.46
CA ILE A 178 -5.45 8.40 -18.92
C ILE A 178 -5.38 9.64 -19.83
N MET A 179 -4.57 10.65 -19.49
CA MET A 179 -4.40 11.84 -20.31
C MET A 179 -3.81 11.50 -21.69
N LEU A 180 -2.79 10.64 -21.73
CA LEU A 180 -2.17 10.19 -22.98
C LEU A 180 -3.15 9.38 -23.84
N ALA A 181 -3.88 8.44 -23.24
CA ALA A 181 -4.90 7.66 -23.93
C ALA A 181 -5.97 8.56 -24.56
N ARG A 182 -6.50 9.52 -23.79
CA ARG A 182 -7.49 10.49 -24.28
C ARG A 182 -6.94 11.42 -25.37
N ALA A 183 -5.67 11.80 -25.31
CA ALA A 183 -5.05 12.61 -26.35
C ALA A 183 -4.96 11.85 -27.69
N GLY A 184 -4.69 10.54 -27.65
CA GLY A 184 -4.76 9.67 -28.82
C GLY A 184 -6.18 9.59 -29.40
N GLU A 185 -7.19 9.39 -28.55
CA GLU A 185 -8.60 9.33 -28.97
C GLU A 185 -9.16 10.67 -29.45
N TYR A 186 -8.66 11.83 -29.01
CA TYR A 186 -9.20 13.13 -29.44
C TYR A 186 -9.05 13.39 -30.95
N ARG A 187 -8.15 12.65 -31.61
CA ARG A 187 -8.02 12.65 -33.07
C ARG A 187 -9.00 11.70 -33.78
N ASP A 188 -9.67 10.83 -33.03
CA ASP A 188 -10.72 9.93 -33.49
C ASP A 188 -12.10 10.49 -33.10
N THR A 189 -13.15 9.96 -33.71
CA THR A 189 -14.55 10.28 -33.41
C THR A 189 -15.05 9.65 -32.10
N GLU A 190 -14.21 8.86 -31.42
CA GLU A 190 -14.56 8.18 -30.18
C GLU A 190 -14.29 9.10 -28.98
N THR A 191 -15.32 9.34 -28.19
CA THR A 191 -15.17 10.06 -26.92
C THR A 191 -14.22 9.31 -25.99
N GLY A 192 -13.39 10.04 -25.24
CA GLY A 192 -12.48 9.63 -24.14
C GLY A 192 -12.94 8.54 -23.15
N ASN A 193 -14.20 8.15 -23.23
CA ASN A 193 -14.87 7.15 -22.41
C ASN A 193 -14.67 5.72 -22.93
N HIS A 194 -14.35 5.53 -24.23
CA HIS A 194 -14.13 4.20 -24.82
C HIS A 194 -12.94 3.50 -24.17
N VAL A 195 -11.74 4.09 -24.21
CA VAL A 195 -10.54 3.55 -23.54
C VAL A 195 -10.78 3.20 -22.07
N ILE A 196 -11.55 4.00 -21.34
CA ILE A 196 -11.86 3.73 -19.92
C ILE A 196 -12.76 2.51 -19.77
N ARG A 197 -13.78 2.34 -20.63
CA ARG A 197 -14.67 1.18 -20.59
C ARG A 197 -13.92 -0.10 -20.99
N VAL A 198 -13.13 -0.06 -22.07
CA VAL A 198 -12.30 -1.18 -22.50
C VAL A 198 -11.32 -1.60 -21.41
N SER A 199 -10.62 -0.63 -20.80
CA SER A 199 -9.74 -0.85 -19.65
C SER A 199 -10.45 -1.61 -18.52
N ARG A 200 -11.60 -1.11 -18.05
CA ARG A 200 -12.39 -1.75 -16.98
C ARG A 200 -12.87 -3.15 -17.35
N LEU A 201 -13.30 -3.36 -18.60
CA LEU A 201 -13.71 -4.67 -19.11
C LEU A 201 -12.52 -5.64 -19.12
N CYS A 202 -11.33 -5.19 -19.53
CA CYS A 202 -10.12 -6.00 -19.49
C CYS A 202 -9.79 -6.42 -18.05
N GLY A 203 -9.87 -5.50 -17.08
CA GLY A 203 -9.66 -5.81 -15.67
C GLY A 203 -10.67 -6.82 -15.10
N LEU A 204 -11.95 -6.68 -15.49
CA LEU A 204 -13.01 -7.62 -15.11
C LEU A 204 -12.71 -9.04 -15.62
N ILE A 205 -12.38 -9.17 -16.91
CA ILE A 205 -12.03 -10.45 -17.52
C ILE A 205 -10.76 -11.03 -16.88
N ALA A 206 -9.71 -10.22 -16.70
CA ALA A 206 -8.44 -10.65 -16.12
C ALA A 206 -8.61 -11.20 -14.69
N ARG A 207 -9.41 -10.52 -13.86
CA ARG A 207 -9.76 -11.00 -12.51
C ARG A 207 -10.53 -12.31 -12.54
N TYR A 208 -11.52 -12.44 -13.43
CA TYR A 208 -12.29 -13.67 -13.56
C TYR A 208 -11.42 -14.87 -13.95
N LEU A 209 -10.44 -14.65 -14.83
CA LEU A 209 -9.50 -15.68 -15.27
C LEU A 209 -8.39 -15.99 -14.25
N GLY A 210 -8.29 -15.23 -13.15
CA GLY A 210 -7.24 -15.43 -12.15
C GLY A 210 -5.84 -15.09 -12.65
N VAL A 211 -5.73 -14.14 -13.59
CA VAL A 211 -4.43 -13.65 -14.08
C VAL A 211 -3.69 -12.93 -12.94
N ASP A 212 -2.37 -13.12 -12.86
CA ASP A 212 -1.54 -12.38 -11.92
C ASP A 212 -1.53 -10.88 -12.27
N GLN A 213 -1.66 -10.02 -11.25
CA GLN A 213 -1.70 -8.56 -11.40
C GLN A 213 -2.71 -8.05 -12.46
N PRO A 214 -4.01 -8.36 -12.35
CA PRO A 214 -5.03 -7.97 -13.32
C PRO A 214 -5.17 -6.44 -13.48
N GLU A 215 -4.80 -5.67 -12.46
CA GLU A 215 -4.73 -4.20 -12.48
C GLU A 215 -3.73 -3.65 -13.49
N VAL A 216 -2.66 -4.41 -13.79
CA VAL A 216 -1.68 -4.01 -14.81
C VAL A 216 -2.30 -4.14 -16.20
N ILE A 217 -3.04 -5.21 -16.49
CA ILE A 217 -3.77 -5.36 -17.76
C ILE A 217 -4.86 -4.28 -17.87
N GLU A 218 -5.65 -4.08 -16.82
CA GLU A 218 -6.69 -3.05 -16.76
C GLU A 218 -6.12 -1.68 -17.13
N THR A 219 -5.05 -1.25 -16.45
CA THR A 219 -4.45 0.08 -16.66
C THR A 219 -3.78 0.18 -18.04
N SER A 220 -3.08 -0.86 -18.47
CA SER A 220 -2.32 -0.84 -19.73
C SER A 220 -3.22 -0.85 -20.97
N ALA A 221 -4.40 -1.45 -20.87
CA ALA A 221 -5.38 -1.46 -21.95
C ALA A 221 -5.90 -0.06 -22.33
N LEU A 222 -5.71 0.96 -21.47
CA LEU A 222 -5.93 2.36 -21.84
C LEU A 222 -5.12 2.79 -23.08
N LEU A 223 -3.98 2.14 -23.33
CA LEU A 223 -3.02 2.52 -24.36
C LEU A 223 -3.10 1.66 -25.63
N HIS A 224 -4.05 0.73 -25.74
CA HIS A 224 -4.10 -0.24 -26.84
C HIS A 224 -4.06 0.44 -28.22
N ASP A 225 -4.72 1.59 -28.34
CA ASP A 225 -4.88 2.36 -29.57
C ASP A 225 -3.97 3.60 -29.68
N ILE A 226 -3.00 3.77 -28.78
CA ILE A 226 -2.15 4.99 -28.73
C ILE A 226 -1.42 5.24 -30.06
N GLY A 227 -1.14 4.18 -30.83
CA GLY A 227 -0.47 4.27 -32.12
C GLY A 227 -1.29 4.94 -33.22
N LYS A 228 -2.60 5.15 -33.04
CA LYS A 228 -3.42 5.96 -33.96
C LYS A 228 -2.89 7.38 -34.13
N ILE A 229 -2.09 7.88 -33.16
CA ILE A 229 -1.39 9.17 -33.29
C ILE A 229 -0.43 9.22 -34.48
N GLY A 230 0.08 8.09 -34.96
CA GLY A 230 0.94 8.03 -36.13
C GLY A 230 0.18 7.93 -37.47
N ILE A 231 -1.14 7.78 -37.44
CA ILE A 231 -1.97 7.64 -38.65
C ILE A 231 -2.41 9.03 -39.14
N SER A 232 -2.44 9.24 -40.46
CA SER A 232 -2.82 10.53 -41.05
C SER A 232 -4.31 10.83 -40.84
N ASP A 233 -4.66 12.10 -40.60
CA ASP A 233 -6.06 12.51 -40.40
C ASP A 233 -6.95 12.18 -41.60
N SER A 234 -6.42 12.30 -42.83
CA SER A 234 -7.13 11.96 -44.06
C SER A 234 -7.60 10.50 -44.10
N LEU A 235 -6.87 9.60 -43.43
CA LEU A 235 -7.17 8.19 -43.34
C LEU A 235 -8.01 7.89 -42.09
N LEU A 236 -7.61 8.43 -40.94
CA LEU A 236 -8.28 8.22 -39.65
C LEU A 236 -9.71 8.76 -39.64
N LEU A 237 -9.94 9.93 -40.24
CA LEU A 237 -11.22 10.61 -40.29
C LEU A 237 -11.99 10.38 -41.60
N LYS A 238 -11.56 9.40 -42.43
CA LYS A 238 -12.18 9.16 -43.74
C LYS A 238 -13.65 8.75 -43.59
N PRO A 239 -14.61 9.49 -44.19
CA PRO A 239 -16.01 9.09 -44.17
C PRO A 239 -16.23 7.89 -45.12
N GLY A 240 -16.54 6.72 -44.56
CA GLY A 240 -16.86 5.51 -45.32
C GLY A 240 -15.87 4.35 -45.09
N ARG A 241 -15.89 3.36 -45.98
CA ARG A 241 -15.00 2.19 -45.87
C ARG A 241 -13.60 2.52 -46.40
N LEU A 242 -12.59 2.02 -45.71
CA LEU A 242 -11.21 2.02 -46.18
C LEU A 242 -11.05 1.04 -47.35
N THR A 243 -10.20 1.39 -48.32
CA THR A 243 -9.71 0.45 -49.33
C THR A 243 -8.75 -0.56 -48.69
N VAL A 244 -8.36 -1.60 -49.43
CA VAL A 244 -7.40 -2.60 -48.92
C VAL A 244 -6.06 -1.96 -48.54
N SER A 245 -5.52 -1.08 -49.39
CA SER A 245 -4.27 -0.37 -49.13
C SER A 245 -4.36 0.62 -47.97
N GLU A 246 -5.52 1.28 -47.82
CA GLU A 246 -5.79 2.16 -46.69
C GLU A 246 -5.91 1.38 -45.39
N MET A 247 -6.49 0.19 -45.42
CA MET A 247 -6.56 -0.70 -44.27
C MET A 247 -5.17 -1.21 -43.87
N GLU A 248 -4.27 -1.49 -44.82
CA GLU A 248 -2.88 -1.85 -44.52
C GLU A 248 -2.17 -0.76 -43.71
N ILE A 249 -2.30 0.50 -44.13
CA ILE A 249 -1.75 1.65 -43.39
C ILE A 249 -2.43 1.77 -42.01
N MET A 250 -3.76 1.63 -41.94
CA MET A 250 -4.48 1.70 -40.67
C MET A 250 -4.02 0.63 -39.66
N ARG A 251 -3.66 -0.58 -40.13
CA ARG A 251 -3.14 -1.66 -39.26
C ARG A 251 -1.80 -1.32 -38.60
N GLU A 252 -1.04 -0.39 -39.17
CA GLU A 252 0.26 0.05 -38.63
C GLU A 252 0.14 0.69 -37.24
N HIS A 253 -1.04 1.15 -36.81
CA HIS A 253 -1.21 1.70 -35.45
C HIS A 253 -0.76 0.70 -34.36
N THR A 254 -0.89 -0.60 -34.59
CA THR A 254 -0.41 -1.63 -33.65
C THR A 254 1.11 -1.58 -33.48
N LEU A 255 1.86 -1.46 -34.59
CA LEU A 255 3.31 -1.35 -34.62
C LEU A 255 3.79 -0.01 -34.05
N ILE A 256 3.11 1.09 -34.39
CA ILE A 256 3.42 2.42 -33.89
C ILE A 256 3.19 2.48 -32.37
N GLY A 257 2.06 1.96 -31.90
CA GLY A 257 1.74 1.91 -30.48
C GLY A 257 2.75 1.09 -29.68
N HIS A 258 3.12 -0.09 -30.20
CA HIS A 258 4.21 -0.89 -29.63
C HIS A 258 5.53 -0.12 -29.58
N ALA A 259 5.93 0.56 -30.66
CA ALA A 259 7.17 1.33 -30.71
C ALA A 259 7.19 2.47 -29.67
N ILE A 260 6.10 3.22 -29.53
CA ILE A 260 5.96 4.29 -28.53
C ILE A 260 6.11 3.73 -27.11
N LEU A 261 5.44 2.61 -26.82
CA LEU A 261 5.35 2.07 -25.46
C LEU A 261 6.59 1.25 -25.06
N SER A 262 7.29 0.65 -26.01
CA SER A 262 8.51 -0.14 -25.77
C SER A 262 9.70 0.70 -25.30
N GLU A 263 9.64 2.03 -25.44
CA GLU A 263 10.63 2.96 -24.86
C GLU A 263 10.45 3.12 -23.35
N GLY A 264 9.26 2.83 -22.84
CA GLY A 264 8.93 2.88 -21.43
C GLY A 264 9.61 1.76 -20.62
N LYS A 265 9.73 1.97 -19.30
CA LYS A 265 10.34 1.02 -18.35
C LYS A 265 9.44 0.70 -17.17
N THR A 266 8.14 0.97 -17.31
CA THR A 266 7.15 0.70 -16.27
C THR A 266 6.34 -0.54 -16.65
N HIS A 267 5.84 -1.27 -15.67
CA HIS A 267 5.01 -2.46 -15.95
C HIS A 267 3.78 -2.13 -16.81
N TYR A 268 3.23 -0.91 -16.71
CA TYR A 268 2.13 -0.47 -17.56
C TYR A 268 2.54 -0.21 -19.01
N THR A 269 3.74 0.33 -19.24
CA THR A 269 4.22 0.60 -20.62
C THR A 269 4.68 -0.68 -21.31
N GLU A 270 5.35 -1.58 -20.58
CA GLU A 270 5.71 -2.91 -21.08
C GLU A 270 4.47 -3.74 -21.45
N LYS A 271 3.48 -3.81 -20.54
CA LYS A 271 2.22 -4.51 -20.81
C LYS A 271 1.38 -3.79 -21.87
N GLY A 272 1.42 -2.46 -21.90
CA GLY A 272 0.78 -1.65 -22.93
C GLY A 272 1.33 -1.94 -24.32
N ALA A 273 2.65 -2.09 -24.47
CA ALA A 273 3.28 -2.45 -25.73
C ALA A 273 2.82 -3.84 -26.22
N GLU A 274 2.76 -4.82 -25.31
CA GLU A 274 2.23 -6.16 -25.59
C GLU A 274 0.76 -6.11 -26.06
N ILE A 275 -0.07 -5.29 -25.41
CA ILE A 275 -1.47 -5.11 -25.81
C ILE A 275 -1.57 -4.41 -27.16
N ALA A 276 -0.86 -3.28 -27.35
CA ALA A 276 -0.91 -2.49 -28.58
C ALA A 276 -0.57 -3.32 -29.82
N ILE A 277 0.41 -4.23 -29.72
CA ILE A 277 0.81 -5.08 -30.85
C ILE A 277 -0.14 -6.25 -31.09
N SER A 278 -0.89 -6.73 -30.08
CA SER A 278 -1.60 -8.01 -30.15
C SER A 278 -3.13 -7.94 -30.03
N HIS A 279 -3.71 -6.80 -29.67
CA HIS A 279 -5.17 -6.67 -29.46
C HIS A 279 -6.04 -6.87 -30.71
N HIS A 280 -5.43 -6.87 -31.90
CA HIS A 280 -6.08 -7.20 -33.17
C HIS A 280 -5.67 -8.55 -33.76
N GLU A 281 -4.87 -9.34 -33.03
CA GLU A 281 -4.69 -10.75 -33.35
C GLU A 281 -5.99 -11.51 -33.08
N ARG A 282 -6.22 -12.58 -33.85
CA ARG A 282 -7.43 -13.38 -33.77
C ARG A 282 -7.08 -14.81 -33.45
N PHE A 283 -7.90 -15.47 -32.66
CA PHE A 283 -7.59 -16.80 -32.14
C PHE A 283 -7.32 -17.85 -33.26
N ASP A 284 -7.93 -17.68 -34.43
CA ASP A 284 -7.75 -18.49 -35.64
C ASP A 284 -6.55 -18.12 -36.53
N GLY A 285 -5.82 -17.04 -36.21
CA GLY A 285 -4.70 -16.54 -37.01
C GLY A 285 -5.07 -15.57 -38.13
N SER A 286 -6.36 -15.24 -38.31
CA SER A 286 -6.80 -14.27 -39.33
C SER A 286 -6.57 -12.80 -38.95
N GLY A 287 -5.93 -12.56 -37.80
CA GLY A 287 -5.64 -11.24 -37.24
C GLY A 287 -4.38 -10.59 -37.82
N TYR A 288 -3.92 -9.52 -37.18
CA TYR A 288 -2.73 -8.76 -37.56
C TYR A 288 -2.05 -8.17 -36.31
N PRO A 289 -0.76 -7.78 -36.37
CA PRO A 289 0.11 -7.72 -37.55
C PRO A 289 0.85 -9.01 -37.90
N TYR A 290 0.92 -10.00 -37.01
CA TYR A 290 1.73 -11.20 -37.20
C TYR A 290 0.91 -12.47 -37.49
N GLY A 291 -0.41 -12.44 -37.31
CA GLY A 291 -1.27 -13.60 -37.56
C GLY A 291 -1.04 -14.70 -36.53
N LEU A 292 -0.86 -14.32 -35.26
CA LEU A 292 -0.64 -15.25 -34.15
C LEU A 292 -1.89 -16.10 -33.93
N VAL A 293 -1.68 -17.38 -33.60
CA VAL A 293 -2.76 -18.37 -33.45
C VAL A 293 -2.88 -18.82 -31.99
N GLY A 294 -4.11 -18.86 -31.48
CA GLY A 294 -4.42 -19.43 -30.18
C GLY A 294 -3.64 -18.79 -29.03
N GLN A 295 -2.95 -19.64 -28.26
CA GLN A 295 -2.18 -19.24 -27.08
C GLN A 295 -0.84 -18.55 -27.41
N ALA A 296 -0.45 -18.47 -28.69
CA ALA A 296 0.68 -17.64 -29.10
C ALA A 296 0.38 -16.14 -28.95
N ILE A 297 -0.91 -15.77 -28.93
CA ILE A 297 -1.35 -14.42 -28.59
C ILE A 297 -1.20 -14.26 -27.06
N PRO A 298 -0.50 -13.23 -26.57
CA PRO A 298 -0.44 -12.94 -25.15
C PRO A 298 -1.84 -12.83 -24.52
N ILE A 299 -1.98 -13.26 -23.27
CA ILE A 299 -3.29 -13.24 -22.59
C ILE A 299 -3.87 -11.81 -22.53
N SER A 300 -3.02 -10.80 -22.40
CA SER A 300 -3.44 -9.39 -22.40
C SER A 300 -4.10 -8.99 -23.73
N GLY A 301 -3.50 -9.36 -24.87
CA GLY A 301 -4.07 -9.14 -26.20
C GLY A 301 -5.39 -9.88 -26.41
N ARG A 302 -5.49 -11.13 -25.97
CA ARG A 302 -6.74 -11.93 -26.05
C ARG A 302 -7.88 -11.31 -25.25
N ILE A 303 -7.58 -10.83 -24.04
CA ILE A 303 -8.53 -10.13 -23.18
C ILE A 303 -8.97 -8.82 -23.85
N THR A 304 -8.02 -8.02 -24.33
CA THR A 304 -8.33 -6.73 -24.95
C THR A 304 -9.12 -6.89 -26.24
N ALA A 305 -8.84 -7.89 -27.08
CA ALA A 305 -9.60 -8.16 -28.31
C ALA A 305 -11.10 -8.39 -28.03
N VAL A 306 -11.42 -9.13 -26.96
CA VAL A 306 -12.80 -9.37 -26.52
C VAL A 306 -13.44 -8.08 -26.00
N ALA A 307 -12.74 -7.38 -25.10
CA ALA A 307 -13.24 -6.16 -24.46
C ALA A 307 -13.49 -5.02 -25.47
N ASP A 308 -12.52 -4.76 -26.35
CA ASP A 308 -12.59 -3.74 -27.39
C ASP A 308 -13.72 -4.04 -28.38
N THR A 309 -13.76 -5.27 -28.91
CA THR A 309 -14.83 -5.65 -29.85
C THR A 309 -16.21 -5.51 -29.21
N PHE A 310 -16.37 -5.95 -27.95
CA PHE A 310 -17.64 -5.81 -27.24
C PHE A 310 -18.05 -4.34 -27.07
N ASP A 311 -17.14 -3.47 -26.61
CA ASP A 311 -17.42 -2.05 -26.43
C ASP A 311 -17.78 -1.36 -27.77
N ALA A 312 -17.06 -1.69 -28.84
CA ALA A 312 -17.33 -1.21 -30.20
C ALA A 312 -18.67 -1.71 -30.79
N LEU A 313 -19.20 -2.84 -30.32
CA LEU A 313 -20.52 -3.33 -30.72
C LEU A 313 -21.65 -2.58 -30.02
N VAL A 314 -21.49 -2.27 -28.73
CA VAL A 314 -22.53 -1.62 -27.91
C VAL A 314 -22.45 -0.09 -27.88
N SER A 315 -21.38 0.49 -28.43
CA SER A 315 -21.21 1.94 -28.57
C SER A 315 -21.83 2.49 -29.85
N THR A 316 -22.37 3.70 -29.77
CA THR A 316 -22.89 4.44 -30.93
C THR A 316 -21.73 5.04 -31.71
N ARG A 317 -21.70 4.85 -33.04
CA ARG A 317 -20.72 5.47 -33.94
C ARG A 317 -21.45 6.24 -35.06
N PRO A 318 -20.84 7.26 -35.70
CA PRO A 318 -21.48 8.10 -36.72
C PRO A 318 -22.17 7.31 -37.87
N TYR A 319 -21.69 6.11 -38.16
CA TYR A 319 -22.17 5.26 -39.25
C TYR A 319 -22.80 3.93 -38.80
N LYS A 320 -23.01 3.71 -37.50
CA LYS A 320 -23.50 2.43 -36.95
C LYS A 320 -24.36 2.62 -35.72
N HIS A 321 -25.57 2.05 -35.74
CA HIS A 321 -26.39 1.93 -34.53
C HIS A 321 -25.78 0.90 -33.56
N ALA A 322 -25.70 1.29 -32.28
CA ALA A 322 -25.29 0.43 -31.19
C ALA A 322 -26.14 -0.85 -31.15
N TRP A 323 -25.48 -1.99 -30.94
CA TRP A 323 -26.17 -3.26 -30.73
C TRP A 323 -26.74 -3.31 -29.32
N THR A 324 -27.79 -4.11 -29.12
CA THR A 324 -28.20 -4.49 -27.77
C THR A 324 -27.11 -5.35 -27.13
N ARG A 325 -26.95 -5.23 -25.81
CA ARG A 325 -25.97 -6.00 -25.05
C ARG A 325 -26.12 -7.51 -25.28
N ALA A 326 -27.35 -8.01 -25.23
CA ALA A 326 -27.64 -9.42 -25.49
C ALA A 326 -27.16 -9.87 -26.89
N ARG A 327 -27.32 -9.01 -27.90
CA ARG A 327 -26.82 -9.30 -29.25
C ARG A 327 -25.30 -9.28 -29.31
N ALA A 328 -24.64 -8.31 -28.66
CA ALA A 328 -23.19 -8.23 -28.62
C ALA A 328 -22.58 -9.45 -27.89
N LEU A 329 -23.12 -9.82 -26.73
CA LEU A 329 -22.73 -11.02 -26.00
C LEU A 329 -22.96 -12.30 -26.83
N GLY A 330 -24.11 -12.40 -27.51
CA GLY A 330 -24.39 -13.51 -28.43
C GLY A 330 -23.34 -13.63 -29.54
N PHE A 331 -22.93 -12.51 -30.14
CA PHE A 331 -21.86 -12.51 -31.13
C PHE A 331 -20.50 -12.91 -30.56
N ILE A 332 -20.12 -12.42 -29.37
CA ILE A 332 -18.88 -12.86 -28.71
C ILE A 332 -18.91 -14.38 -28.46
N ALA A 333 -20.05 -14.93 -28.06
CA ALA A 333 -20.22 -16.37 -27.86
C ALA A 333 -20.12 -17.16 -29.18
N GLU A 334 -20.76 -16.69 -30.25
CA GLU A 334 -20.73 -17.31 -31.59
C GLU A 334 -19.33 -17.31 -32.21
N GLN A 335 -18.53 -16.28 -31.92
CA GLN A 335 -17.16 -16.12 -32.45
C GLN A 335 -16.07 -16.68 -31.52
N SER A 336 -16.48 -17.36 -30.44
CA SER A 336 -15.58 -18.09 -29.54
C SER A 336 -14.81 -19.18 -30.30
N ALA A 337 -13.53 -19.35 -29.98
CA ALA A 337 -12.58 -20.23 -30.67
C ALA A 337 -12.26 -19.86 -32.14
N LEU A 338 -12.88 -18.82 -32.70
CA LEU A 338 -12.58 -18.28 -34.03
C LEU A 338 -11.84 -16.94 -33.90
N LEU A 339 -12.58 -15.89 -33.53
CA LEU A 339 -11.99 -14.57 -33.33
C LEU A 339 -11.42 -14.44 -31.93
N PHE A 340 -12.10 -15.04 -30.94
CA PHE A 340 -11.83 -14.83 -29.53
C PHE A 340 -11.37 -16.10 -28.84
N ASP A 341 -10.49 -15.92 -27.86
CA ASP A 341 -10.17 -16.99 -26.93
C ASP A 341 -11.44 -17.43 -26.16
N PRO A 342 -11.75 -18.74 -26.12
CA PRO A 342 -12.95 -19.25 -25.45
C PRO A 342 -13.06 -18.91 -23.97
N ASP A 343 -11.94 -18.90 -23.24
CA ASP A 343 -11.92 -18.59 -21.82
C ASP A 343 -12.18 -17.09 -21.60
N CYS A 344 -11.62 -16.22 -22.43
CA CYS A 344 -11.87 -14.78 -22.39
C CYS A 344 -13.33 -14.43 -22.76
N ALA A 345 -13.88 -15.08 -23.79
CA ALA A 345 -15.28 -14.93 -24.18
C ALA A 345 -16.23 -15.39 -23.06
N ARG A 346 -15.97 -16.56 -22.47
CA ARG A 346 -16.73 -17.07 -21.32
C ARG A 346 -16.66 -16.11 -20.13
N ALA A 347 -15.49 -15.59 -19.80
CA ALA A 347 -15.32 -14.65 -18.70
C ALA A 347 -16.17 -13.39 -18.86
N LEU A 348 -16.26 -12.82 -20.08
CA LEU A 348 -17.14 -11.67 -20.34
C LEU A 348 -18.63 -12.05 -20.16
N LEU A 349 -19.04 -13.23 -20.64
CA LEU A 349 -20.42 -13.72 -20.55
C LEU A 349 -20.84 -13.95 -19.10
N ASP A 350 -19.99 -14.60 -18.30
CA ASP A 350 -20.28 -14.91 -16.90
C ASP A 350 -20.33 -13.65 -16.02
N CYS A 351 -19.66 -12.57 -16.44
CA CYS A 351 -19.64 -11.28 -15.75
C CYS A 351 -20.67 -10.26 -16.29
N GLU A 352 -21.73 -10.70 -16.99
CA GLU A 352 -22.73 -9.80 -17.63
C GLU A 352 -23.29 -8.72 -16.69
N LYS A 353 -23.48 -9.03 -15.41
CA LYS A 353 -23.98 -8.07 -14.41
C LYS A 353 -23.01 -6.92 -14.17
N ASP A 354 -21.72 -7.21 -14.05
CA ASP A 354 -20.69 -6.20 -13.83
C ASP A 354 -20.41 -5.39 -15.09
N VAL A 355 -20.51 -6.02 -16.26
CA VAL A 355 -20.48 -5.34 -17.57
C VAL A 355 -21.55 -4.24 -17.64
N HIS A 356 -22.75 -4.48 -17.11
CA HIS A 356 -23.82 -3.47 -17.06
C HIS A 356 -23.40 -2.22 -16.28
N ILE A 357 -22.74 -2.41 -15.14
CA ILE A 357 -22.27 -1.32 -14.29
C ILE A 357 -21.21 -0.51 -15.03
N ILE A 358 -20.22 -1.17 -15.64
CA ILE A 358 -19.13 -0.51 -16.38
C ILE A 358 -19.66 0.40 -17.50
N LEU A 359 -20.63 -0.09 -18.28
CA LEU A 359 -21.21 0.67 -19.40
C LEU A 359 -22.03 1.89 -18.93
N ASN A 360 -22.64 1.83 -17.75
CA ASN A 360 -23.52 2.87 -17.22
C ASN A 360 -22.81 3.90 -16.32
N THR A 361 -21.60 3.61 -15.85
CA THR A 361 -20.90 4.46 -14.85
C THR A 361 -20.28 5.73 -15.45
N ASN A 362 -20.22 5.87 -16.78
CA ASN A 362 -19.59 7.00 -17.48
C ASN A 362 -20.46 7.60 -18.61
N GLN A 363 -21.79 7.54 -18.51
CA GLN A 363 -22.70 8.33 -19.36
C GLN A 363 -22.93 9.73 -18.77
#